data_AF-A0AAE9A653-F1
#
_entry.id   AF-A0AAE9A653-F1
#
_cell.length_a   1.000
_cell.length_b   1.000
_cell.length_c   1.000
_cell.angle_alpha   90.00
_cell.angle_beta   90.00
_cell.angle_gamma   90.00
#
_symmetry.space_group_name_H-M   'P 1'
#
loop_
_entity.id
_entity.type
_entity.pdbx_description
1 polymer ?
#
loop_
_entity_poly.entity_id
_entity_poly.type
_entity_poly.pdbx_seq_one_letter_code
_entity_poly.pdbx_strand_id
1 'polypeptide(L)'
;MKVLPFLDSEFLKELYIFTTPDDKNKVLEMDEILKLDHLNNLESFEISGCIVPDNCVIKLAHVPYNDIRVDSINSKDMLFLKDVILRLPTFRKFDISFQNFPDLIEFVEATGT
;
A
#
# COMPACT_ATOMS: atom_id res chain seq x y z
N MET A 1 -11.13 -1.80 11.73
CA MET A 1 -12.36 -2.08 10.98
C MET A 1 -13.06 -3.33 11.49
N LYS A 2 -14.24 -3.19 12.11
CA LYS A 2 -14.95 -4.32 12.75
C LYS A 2 -15.62 -5.30 11.76
N VAL A 3 -15.86 -4.92 10.51
CA VAL A 3 -16.60 -5.76 9.54
C VAL A 3 -15.70 -6.75 8.80
N LEU A 4 -14.44 -6.41 8.57
CA LEU A 4 -13.53 -7.22 7.74
C LEU A 4 -13.36 -8.67 8.23
N PRO A 5 -13.24 -8.96 9.54
CA PRO A 5 -13.10 -10.34 10.02
C PRO A 5 -14.29 -11.25 9.72
N PHE A 6 -15.44 -10.69 9.33
CA PHE A 6 -16.65 -11.43 8.99
C PHE A 6 -16.81 -11.68 7.48
N LEU A 7 -15.91 -11.12 6.66
CA LEU A 7 -15.89 -11.36 5.22
C LEU A 7 -15.11 -12.64 4.93
N ASP A 8 -15.54 -13.38 3.91
CA ASP A 8 -14.82 -14.56 3.48
C ASP A 8 -13.52 -14.18 2.75
N SER A 9 -12.39 -14.70 3.23
CA SER A 9 -11.05 -14.42 2.72
C SER A 9 -10.81 -14.97 1.31
N GLU A 10 -11.56 -16.00 0.90
CA GLU A 10 -11.46 -16.58 -0.44
C GLU A 10 -12.10 -15.66 -1.49
N PHE A 11 -13.20 -15.00 -1.10
CA PHE A 11 -14.02 -14.18 -1.98
C PHE A 11 -13.71 -12.68 -1.91
N LEU A 12 -13.05 -12.19 -0.86
CA LEU A 12 -12.62 -10.79 -0.79
C LEU A 12 -11.44 -10.55 -1.74
N LYS A 13 -11.73 -10.05 -2.95
CA LYS A 13 -10.72 -9.73 -3.97
C LYS A 13 -10.31 -8.27 -4.01
N GLU A 14 -11.21 -7.37 -3.63
CA GLU A 14 -10.98 -5.93 -3.77
C GLU A 14 -11.38 -5.23 -2.47
N LEU A 15 -10.51 -4.33 -2.00
CA LEU A 15 -10.77 -3.51 -0.83
C LEU A 15 -10.50 -2.04 -1.15
N TYR A 16 -11.57 -1.26 -1.18
CA TYR A 16 -11.51 0.19 -1.33
C TYR A 16 -11.92 0.88 -0.04
N ILE A 17 -11.07 1.75 0.49
CA ILE A 17 -11.31 2.51 1.72
C ILE A 17 -11.26 3.99 1.38
N PHE A 18 -12.37 4.69 1.59
CA PHE A 18 -12.46 6.13 1.38
C PHE A 18 -12.97 6.84 2.62
N THR A 19 -12.50 8.07 2.84
CA THR A 19 -12.93 8.92 3.95
C THR A 19 -13.71 10.14 3.46
N THR A 20 -14.44 10.78 4.37
CA THR A 20 -15.07 12.08 4.13
C THR A 20 -14.03 13.20 4.24
N PRO A 21 -14.31 14.41 3.73
CA PRO A 21 -13.38 15.54 3.83
C PRO A 21 -12.95 15.88 5.26
N ASP A 22 -13.80 15.62 6.25
CA ASP A 22 -13.51 15.87 7.68
C ASP A 22 -12.43 14.93 8.25
N ASP A 23 -12.20 13.81 7.58
CA ASP A 23 -11.25 12.76 7.96
C ASP A 23 -10.02 12.74 7.03
N LYS A 24 -9.80 13.84 6.29
CA LYS A 24 -8.70 13.94 5.34
C LYS A 24 -7.35 13.77 6.04
N ASN A 25 -6.49 12.93 5.45
CA ASN A 25 -5.16 12.57 5.93
C ASN A 25 -5.13 11.85 7.29
N LYS A 26 -6.26 11.31 7.78
CA LYS A 26 -6.20 10.40 8.93
C LYS A 26 -5.40 9.15 8.56
N VAL A 27 -4.54 8.73 9.48
CA VAL A 27 -3.79 7.48 9.37
C VAL A 27 -4.76 6.32 9.57
N LEU A 28 -4.76 5.40 8.61
CA LEU A 28 -5.55 4.18 8.66
C LEU A 28 -4.92 3.20 9.64
N GLU A 29 -5.73 2.66 10.54
CA GLU A 29 -5.35 1.58 11.45
C GLU A 29 -5.19 0.25 10.68
N MET A 30 -4.00 0.06 10.08
CA MET A 30 -3.68 -1.10 9.24
C MET A 30 -3.51 -2.39 10.04
N ASP A 31 -3.25 -2.34 11.36
CA ASP A 31 -2.99 -3.53 12.17
C ASP A 31 -4.12 -4.57 12.10
N GLU A 32 -5.37 -4.12 12.00
CA GLU A 32 -6.51 -5.05 11.88
C GLU A 32 -6.64 -5.60 10.46
N ILE A 33 -6.24 -4.84 9.44
CA ILE A 33 -6.28 -5.28 8.03
C ILE A 33 -5.14 -6.28 7.78
N LEU A 34 -3.94 -5.98 8.29
CA LEU A 34 -2.73 -6.79 8.18
C LEU A 34 -2.80 -8.14 8.90
N LYS A 35 -3.61 -8.24 9.95
CA LYS A 35 -3.81 -9.50 10.70
C LYS A 35 -4.73 -10.48 9.98
N LEU A 36 -5.45 -10.05 8.96
CA LEU A 36 -6.39 -10.89 8.24
C LEU A 36 -5.67 -11.60 7.11
N ASP A 37 -5.85 -12.92 7.03
CA ASP A 37 -5.43 -13.74 5.88
C ASP A 37 -6.02 -13.23 4.56
N HIS A 38 -7.01 -12.34 4.64
CA HIS A 38 -7.74 -11.73 3.54
C HIS A 38 -6.83 -10.94 2.61
N LEU A 39 -5.75 -10.33 3.15
CA LEU A 39 -4.79 -9.60 2.32
C LEU A 39 -4.04 -10.50 1.35
N ASN A 40 -3.88 -11.80 1.64
CA ASN A 40 -3.11 -12.71 0.79
C ASN A 40 -3.81 -12.98 -0.55
N ASN A 41 -5.13 -12.82 -0.59
CA ASN A 41 -5.96 -13.09 -1.77
C ASN A 41 -6.46 -11.83 -2.48
N LEU A 42 -6.12 -10.64 -1.97
CA LEU A 42 -6.51 -9.39 -2.60
C LEU A 42 -5.85 -9.25 -3.97
N GLU A 43 -6.68 -8.87 -4.94
CA GLU A 43 -6.29 -8.46 -6.28
C GLU A 43 -6.17 -6.94 -6.40
N SER A 44 -6.95 -6.19 -5.61
CA SER A 44 -6.90 -4.72 -5.56
C SER A 44 -6.99 -4.18 -4.13
N PHE A 45 -6.13 -3.19 -3.83
CA PHE A 45 -6.19 -2.41 -2.60
C PHE A 45 -6.06 -0.91 -2.91
N GLU A 46 -7.08 -0.15 -2.55
CA GLU A 46 -7.18 1.26 -2.88
C GLU A 46 -7.60 2.10 -1.67
N ILE A 47 -6.99 3.27 -1.51
CA ILE A 47 -7.34 4.23 -0.47
C ILE A 47 -7.49 5.64 -1.02
N SER A 48 -8.54 6.31 -0.55
CA SER A 48 -8.81 7.70 -0.90
C SER A 48 -9.11 8.52 0.34
N GLY A 49 -8.49 9.69 0.45
CA GLY A 49 -8.70 10.62 1.58
C GLY A 49 -8.00 10.27 2.89
N CYS A 50 -7.50 9.05 3.07
CA CYS A 50 -6.67 8.63 4.21
C CYS A 50 -5.23 8.31 3.81
N ILE A 51 -4.37 8.06 4.79
CA ILE A 51 -2.99 7.63 4.59
C ILE A 51 -2.74 6.27 5.23
N VAL A 52 -1.99 5.41 4.54
CA VAL A 52 -1.44 4.17 5.08
C VAL A 52 -0.18 4.49 5.88
N PRO A 53 0.05 3.81 7.02
CA PRO A 53 1.32 3.91 7.73
C PRO A 53 2.50 3.49 6.84
N ASP A 54 3.58 4.27 6.83
CA ASP A 54 4.74 4.08 5.96
C ASP A 54 5.31 2.65 6.02
N ASN A 55 5.34 2.04 7.22
CA ASN A 55 5.84 0.68 7.45
C ASN A 55 4.95 -0.44 6.86
N CYS A 56 3.80 -0.10 6.29
CA CYS A 56 2.86 -1.05 5.70
C CYS A 56 2.98 -1.14 4.18
N VAL A 57 3.66 -0.19 3.52
CA VAL A 57 3.78 -0.15 2.05
C VAL A 57 4.34 -1.46 1.49
N ILE A 58 5.44 -1.94 2.05
CA ILE A 58 6.09 -3.18 1.60
C ILE A 58 5.23 -4.43 1.82
N LYS A 59 4.27 -4.38 2.76
CA LYS A 59 3.35 -5.48 3.05
C LYS A 59 2.22 -5.57 2.02
N LEU A 60 2.09 -4.58 1.14
CA LEU A 60 1.12 -4.56 0.05
C LEU A 60 1.76 -4.93 -1.29
N ALA A 61 3.07 -5.20 -1.31
CA ALA A 61 3.85 -5.47 -2.52
C ALA A 61 3.38 -6.70 -3.32
N HIS A 62 2.69 -7.64 -2.67
CA HIS A 62 2.12 -8.82 -3.32
C HIS A 62 0.77 -8.57 -3.98
N VAL A 63 0.09 -7.46 -3.66
CA VAL A 63 -1.21 -7.12 -4.23
C VAL A 63 -1.02 -6.61 -5.67
N PRO A 64 -1.69 -7.21 -6.67
CA PRO A 64 -1.54 -6.86 -8.09
C PRO A 64 -1.81 -5.40 -8.45
N TYR A 65 -2.82 -4.80 -7.81
CA TYR A 65 -3.23 -3.42 -8.02
C TYR A 65 -3.22 -2.68 -6.68
N ASN A 66 -2.41 -1.63 -6.58
CA ASN A 66 -2.42 -0.72 -5.44
C ASN A 66 -2.57 0.73 -5.90
N ASP A 67 -3.40 1.47 -5.19
CA ASP A 67 -3.43 2.93 -5.21
C ASP A 67 -3.45 3.42 -3.75
N ILE A 68 -2.28 3.85 -3.27
CA ILE A 68 -2.09 4.20 -1.88
C ILE A 68 -1.50 5.59 -1.68
N ARG A 69 -1.78 6.15 -0.51
CA ARG A 69 -1.16 7.38 0.00
C ARG A 69 -0.44 7.08 1.31
N VAL A 70 0.78 7.57 1.46
CA VAL A 70 1.56 7.52 2.71
C VAL A 70 2.09 8.91 3.08
N ASP A 71 2.63 9.07 4.28
CA ASP A 71 3.26 10.34 4.66
C ASP A 71 4.66 10.44 4.02
N SER A 72 5.47 9.41 4.26
CA SER A 72 6.86 9.34 3.82
C SER A 72 7.17 8.00 3.16
N ILE A 73 8.06 8.03 2.18
CA ILE A 73 8.65 6.82 1.60
C ILE A 73 10.14 7.00 1.42
N ASN A 74 10.93 5.98 1.76
CA ASN A 74 12.38 6.03 1.64
C ASN A 74 12.89 5.18 0.46
N SER A 75 14.16 5.37 0.10
CA SER A 75 14.81 4.74 -1.05
C SER A 75 14.85 3.22 -0.90
N LYS A 76 15.10 2.72 0.31
CA LYS A 76 15.18 1.29 0.62
C LYS A 76 13.84 0.59 0.33
N ASP A 77 12.74 1.18 0.77
CA ASP A 77 11.40 0.63 0.54
C ASP A 77 11.03 0.70 -0.95
N MET A 78 11.36 1.79 -1.64
CA MET A 78 11.16 1.90 -3.10
C MET A 78 11.94 0.87 -3.91
N LEU A 79 13.21 0.65 -3.57
CA LEU A 79 14.05 -0.35 -4.23
C LEU A 79 13.53 -1.77 -3.97
N PHE A 80 13.11 -2.07 -2.74
CA PHE A 80 12.47 -3.34 -2.40
C PHE A 80 11.19 -3.55 -3.22
N LEU A 81 10.31 -2.54 -3.28
CA LEU A 81 9.07 -2.61 -4.06
C LEU A 81 9.35 -2.86 -5.53
N LYS A 82 10.28 -2.11 -6.13
CA LYS A 82 10.71 -2.31 -7.52
C LYS A 82 11.13 -3.77 -7.76
N ASP A 83 11.96 -4.32 -6.89
CA ASP A 83 12.47 -5.67 -7.01
C ASP A 83 11.38 -6.75 -6.88
N VAL A 84 10.42 -6.55 -5.98
CA VAL A 84 9.30 -7.48 -5.77
C VAL A 84 8.29 -7.39 -6.91
N ILE A 85 7.90 -6.18 -7.29
CA ILE A 85 6.91 -5.91 -8.35
C ILE A 85 7.39 -6.46 -9.69
N LEU A 86 8.66 -6.27 -10.06
CA LEU A 86 9.22 -6.79 -11.30
C LEU A 86 9.20 -8.32 -11.40
N ARG A 87 9.09 -9.01 -10.25
CA ARG A 87 9.01 -10.47 -10.18
C ARG A 87 7.57 -10.98 -10.01
N LEU A 88 6.61 -10.11 -9.76
CA LEU A 88 5.22 -10.49 -9.51
C LEU A 88 4.49 -10.74 -10.85
N PRO A 89 4.13 -12.00 -11.20
CA PRO A 89 3.56 -12.32 -12.50
C PRO A 89 2.16 -11.72 -12.72
N THR A 90 1.45 -11.47 -11.63
CA THR A 90 0.10 -10.93 -11.61
C THR A 90 0.09 -9.40 -11.56
N PHE A 91 1.25 -8.75 -11.52
CA PHE A 91 1.35 -7.30 -11.36
C PHE A 91 0.53 -6.54 -12.42
N ARG A 92 -0.23 -5.54 -11.95
CA ARG A 92 -1.00 -4.63 -12.80
C ARG A 92 -0.54 -3.19 -12.60
N LYS A 93 -0.52 -2.70 -11.35
CA LYS A 93 -0.26 -1.29 -11.03
C LYS A 93 0.12 -1.11 -9.55
N PHE A 94 1.02 -0.17 -9.26
CA PHE A 94 1.33 0.26 -7.89
C PHE A 94 1.57 1.76 -7.87
N ASP A 95 0.54 2.53 -7.50
CA ASP A 95 0.64 3.98 -7.33
C ASP A 95 0.84 4.31 -5.86
N ILE A 96 1.83 5.17 -5.59
CA ILE A 96 2.14 5.68 -4.27
C ILE A 96 2.18 7.20 -4.31
N SER A 97 1.23 7.82 -3.64
CA SER A 97 1.27 9.25 -3.32
C SER A 97 1.94 9.45 -1.96
N PHE A 98 2.92 10.34 -1.88
CA PHE A 98 3.63 10.66 -0.63
C PHE A 98 3.88 12.16 -0.51
N GLN A 99 4.14 12.63 0.72
CA GLN A 99 4.52 14.03 0.98
C GLN A 99 6.03 14.17 1.11
N ASN A 100 6.69 13.18 1.71
CA ASN A 100 8.10 13.23 2.07
C ASN A 100 8.87 12.09 1.39
N PHE A 101 10.07 12.39 0.88
CA PHE A 101 11.03 11.40 0.39
C PHE A 101 12.43 11.83 0.89
N PRO A 102 12.84 11.37 2.09
CA PRO A 102 13.97 11.95 2.82
C PRO A 102 15.33 11.69 2.17
N ASP A 103 15.46 10.60 1.42
CA ASP A 103 16.69 10.10 0.78
C ASP A 103 16.52 10.00 -0.75
N LEU A 104 15.83 11.00 -1.33
CA LEU A 104 15.59 11.09 -2.77
C LEU A 104 16.88 11.18 -3.58
N ILE A 105 17.90 11.89 -3.07
CA ILE A 105 19.18 12.06 -3.78
C ILE A 105 19.87 10.71 -3.92
N GLU A 106 20.00 9.98 -2.81
CA GLU A 106 20.59 8.65 -2.77
C GLU A 106 19.83 7.66 -3.67
N PHE A 107 18.50 7.76 -3.71
CA PHE A 107 17.67 6.95 -4.61
C PHE A 107 17.97 7.22 -6.10
N VAL A 108 18.06 8.50 -6.49
CA VAL A 108 18.34 8.88 -7.88
C VAL A 108 19.73 8.39 -8.30
N GLU A 109 20.74 8.56 -7.44
CA GLU A 109 22.10 8.05 -7.67
C GLU A 109 22.12 6.52 -7.80
N ALA A 110 21.42 5.80 -6.93
CA ALA A 110 21.35 4.34 -6.95
C ALA A 110 20.62 3.77 -8.18
N THR A 111 19.69 4.54 -8.75
CA THR A 111 18.90 4.11 -9.92
C THR A 111 19.49 4.54 -11.26
N GLY A 112 20.54 5.38 -11.25
CA GLY A 112 21.23 5.84 -12.45
C GLY A 112 20.36 6.72 -13.36
N THR A 113 19.39 7.43 -12.76
CA THR A 113 18.42 8.28 -13.47
C THR A 113 18.86 9.75 -13.47
#